data_AF-A0A0C2JAW3-F1
#
_entry.id   AF-A0A0C2JAW3-F1
#
_cell.length_a   1.000
_cell.length_b   1.000
_cell.length_c   1.000
_cell.angle_alpha   90.00
_cell.angle_beta   90.00
_cell.angle_gamma   90.00
#
_symmetry.space_group_name_H-M   'P 1'
#
loop_
_entity.id
_entity.type
_entity.pdbx_description
1 polymer ?
#
loop_
_entity_poly.entity_id
_entity_poly.type
_entity_poly.pdbx_seq_one_letter_code
_entity_poly.pdbx_strand_id
1 'polypeptide(L)'
;MSTASMIIFACSLFTKLTTSENVTTNCTGIDDKIMMITVYFLYQAQRYYCSQYDVPYKDWRIIEYIQDQIKRHLNCSVVNFQEFVHNYYKNRINCTEYFDEWFENIGFDDILDKNSCNFRDDLDIYNDLTTFAAYLRNRSISQENYTRMIISAMCNLDQAHDEFYRSKSKYKAKRDDFLKYVIKILSTTQVNHSIESFLIQQVQERPEFKNWIPDRYLLKILQCYIQNGYLNISINLLLKSSDKISDVTVLYQMLAPYMYLVGFISIGMIIIVFLHNIYGILKRDNVIHYQGDDFNWIVKGKYIPNTI
;
A
#
# COMPACT_ATOMS: atom_id res chain seq x y z
N MET A 1 -2.56 -50.25 16.54
CA MET A 1 -2.87 -49.95 15.12
C MET A 1 -1.71 -50.46 14.28
N SER A 2 -1.98 -51.29 13.26
CA SER A 2 -0.93 -51.71 12.32
C SER A 2 -0.55 -50.55 11.40
N THR A 3 0.69 -50.52 10.94
CA THR A 3 1.23 -49.54 9.99
C THR A 3 0.39 -49.44 8.71
N ALA A 4 -0.17 -50.57 8.24
CA ALA A 4 -1.10 -50.60 7.12
C ALA A 4 -2.39 -49.80 7.37
N SER A 5 -2.89 -49.78 8.61
CA SER A 5 -4.11 -49.05 8.97
C SER A 5 -3.90 -47.53 9.00
N MET A 6 -2.69 -47.06 9.36
CA MET A 6 -2.31 -45.64 9.26
C MET A 6 -2.18 -45.18 7.81
N ILE A 7 -1.59 -45.98 6.93
CA ILE A 7 -1.41 -45.64 5.51
C ILE A 7 -2.78 -45.57 4.82
N ILE A 8 -3.68 -46.53 5.07
CA ILE A 8 -5.03 -46.49 4.51
C ILE A 8 -5.82 -45.28 5.04
N PHE A 9 -5.69 -44.94 6.33
CA PHE A 9 -6.33 -43.75 6.88
C PHE A 9 -5.78 -42.47 6.24
N ALA A 10 -4.45 -42.32 6.11
CA ALA A 10 -3.82 -41.17 5.48
C ALA A 10 -4.21 -41.04 4.00
N CYS A 11 -4.20 -42.14 3.23
CA CYS A 11 -4.64 -42.15 1.83
C CYS A 11 -6.14 -41.84 1.70
N SER A 12 -6.98 -42.34 2.63
CA SER A 12 -8.41 -42.02 2.66
C SER A 12 -8.68 -40.56 3.02
N LEU A 13 -7.89 -39.97 3.92
CA LEU A 13 -8.00 -38.56 4.28
C LEU A 13 -7.54 -37.68 3.12
N PHE A 14 -6.43 -38.04 2.46
CA PHE A 14 -5.90 -37.34 1.30
C PHE A 14 -6.87 -37.41 0.13
N THR A 15 -7.43 -38.59 -0.17
CA THR A 15 -8.45 -38.74 -1.20
C THR A 15 -9.73 -38.00 -0.84
N LYS A 16 -10.21 -38.02 0.41
CA LYS A 16 -11.40 -37.25 0.83
C LYS A 16 -11.17 -35.74 0.82
N LEU A 17 -9.93 -35.28 1.03
CA LEU A 17 -9.51 -33.88 0.85
C LEU A 17 -9.41 -33.50 -0.64
N THR A 18 -9.02 -34.42 -1.53
CA THR A 18 -8.95 -34.16 -2.98
C THR A 18 -10.25 -34.45 -3.73
N THR A 19 -11.14 -35.27 -3.16
CA THR A 19 -12.46 -35.67 -3.70
C THR A 19 -13.62 -35.10 -2.90
N SER A 20 -13.38 -34.11 -2.03
CA SER A 20 -14.39 -33.10 -1.74
C SER A 20 -14.83 -32.56 -3.09
N GLU A 21 -15.90 -33.15 -3.64
CA GLU A 21 -16.48 -32.77 -4.91
C GLU A 21 -16.67 -31.26 -4.84
N ASN A 22 -15.79 -30.55 -5.54
CA ASN A 22 -15.97 -29.14 -5.85
C ASN A 22 -17.16 -29.11 -6.80
N VAL A 23 -18.36 -29.38 -6.28
CA VAL A 23 -19.60 -28.92 -6.87
C VAL A 23 -19.54 -27.41 -6.68
N THR A 24 -18.74 -26.76 -7.53
CA THR A 24 -18.71 -25.31 -7.63
C THR A 24 -20.12 -24.90 -8.02
N THR A 25 -20.90 -24.48 -7.03
CA THR A 25 -22.23 -23.96 -7.25
C THR A 25 -22.11 -22.71 -8.10
N ASN A 26 -23.07 -22.47 -8.98
CA ASN A 26 -23.13 -21.21 -9.70
C ASN A 26 -23.28 -20.07 -8.70
N CYS A 27 -22.48 -19.02 -8.83
CA CYS A 27 -22.60 -17.85 -7.95
C CYS A 27 -23.95 -17.17 -8.21
N THR A 28 -24.78 -16.99 -7.18
CA THR A 28 -26.08 -16.31 -7.29
C THR A 28 -26.27 -15.32 -6.16
N GLY A 29 -26.79 -14.11 -6.47
CA GLY A 29 -27.11 -13.08 -5.48
C GLY A 29 -25.90 -12.40 -4.80
N ILE A 30 -24.70 -12.55 -5.36
CA ILE A 30 -23.43 -12.05 -4.81
C ILE A 30 -22.61 -11.26 -5.83
N ASP A 31 -23.29 -10.66 -6.81
CA ASP A 31 -22.70 -9.91 -7.91
C ASP A 31 -21.81 -8.76 -7.43
N ASP A 32 -22.17 -8.11 -6.33
CA ASP A 32 -21.36 -7.06 -5.72
C ASP A 32 -19.99 -7.57 -5.26
N LYS A 33 -19.95 -8.74 -4.61
CA LYS A 33 -18.69 -9.37 -4.18
C LYS A 33 -17.84 -9.78 -5.37
N ILE A 34 -18.46 -10.36 -6.41
CA ILE A 34 -17.79 -10.71 -7.65
C ILE A 34 -17.18 -9.46 -8.30
N MET A 35 -17.95 -8.37 -8.38
CA MET A 35 -17.48 -7.13 -8.98
C MET A 35 -16.40 -6.44 -8.16
N MET A 36 -16.47 -6.44 -6.83
CA MET A 36 -15.39 -5.93 -5.97
C MET A 36 -14.07 -6.67 -6.22
N ILE A 37 -14.09 -8.01 -6.23
CA ILE A 37 -12.91 -8.82 -6.56
C ILE A 37 -12.41 -8.51 -7.97
N THR A 38 -13.33 -8.42 -8.94
CA THR A 38 -13.01 -8.15 -10.34
C THR A 38 -12.27 -6.84 -10.51
N VAL A 39 -12.83 -5.72 -10.01
CA VAL A 39 -12.21 -4.40 -10.19
C VAL A 39 -10.90 -4.28 -9.41
N TYR A 40 -10.80 -4.93 -8.24
CA TYR A 40 -9.57 -4.97 -7.46
C TYR A 40 -8.43 -5.63 -8.23
N PHE A 41 -8.66 -6.80 -8.83
CA PHE A 41 -7.61 -7.48 -9.58
C PHE A 41 -7.31 -6.82 -10.93
N LEU A 42 -8.27 -6.15 -11.55
CA LEU A 42 -8.01 -5.32 -12.74
C LEU A 42 -7.10 -4.14 -12.41
N TYR A 43 -7.32 -3.49 -11.27
CA TYR A 43 -6.45 -2.45 -10.74
C TYR A 43 -5.03 -2.96 -10.46
N GLN A 44 -4.90 -4.09 -9.73
CA GLN A 44 -3.60 -4.69 -9.43
C GLN A 44 -2.81 -5.06 -10.70
N ALA A 45 -3.51 -5.46 -11.75
CA ALA A 45 -2.90 -5.74 -13.06
C ALA A 45 -2.48 -4.48 -13.84
N GLN A 46 -2.68 -3.27 -13.27
CA GLN A 46 -2.38 -1.96 -13.87
C GLN A 46 -2.95 -1.81 -15.30
N ARG A 47 -4.17 -2.30 -15.51
CA ARG A 47 -4.83 -2.21 -16.82
C ARG A 47 -5.62 -0.92 -16.95
N TYR A 48 -5.90 -0.51 -18.18
CA TYR A 48 -6.87 0.54 -18.44
C TYR A 48 -8.28 -0.02 -18.14
N TYR A 49 -8.92 0.43 -17.06
CA TYR A 49 -10.27 0.02 -16.67
C TYR A 49 -11.23 1.20 -16.39
N CYS A 50 -10.75 2.44 -16.47
CA CYS A 50 -11.53 3.63 -16.08
C CYS A 50 -12.08 4.45 -17.24
N SER A 51 -11.51 4.32 -18.43
CA SER A 51 -12.08 4.92 -19.63
C SER A 51 -13.38 4.22 -20.03
N GLN A 52 -14.26 4.94 -20.72
CA GLN A 52 -15.44 4.34 -21.35
C GLN A 52 -15.10 3.43 -22.54
N TYR A 53 -13.88 3.58 -23.08
CA TYR A 53 -13.36 2.76 -24.18
C TYR A 53 -12.58 1.55 -23.70
N ASP A 54 -12.35 1.45 -22.39
CA ASP A 54 -11.60 0.35 -21.81
C ASP A 54 -12.43 -0.94 -21.87
N VAL A 55 -11.80 -1.99 -22.36
CA VAL A 55 -12.41 -3.30 -22.57
C VAL A 55 -11.63 -4.38 -21.83
N PRO A 56 -11.46 -4.27 -20.48
CA PRO A 56 -10.63 -5.18 -19.70
C PRO A 56 -11.08 -6.64 -19.81
N TYR A 57 -12.37 -6.85 -20.09
CA TYR A 57 -12.97 -8.15 -20.33
C TYR A 57 -12.51 -8.85 -21.62
N LYS A 58 -11.75 -8.19 -22.50
CA LYS A 58 -11.16 -8.84 -23.69
C LYS A 58 -9.81 -9.52 -23.41
N ASP A 59 -9.15 -9.23 -22.29
CA ASP A 59 -7.91 -9.91 -21.91
C ASP A 59 -8.23 -11.23 -21.22
N TRP A 60 -8.25 -12.31 -22.01
CA TRP A 60 -8.65 -13.65 -21.54
C TRP A 60 -7.80 -14.16 -20.37
N ARG A 61 -6.50 -13.82 -20.30
CA ARG A 61 -5.60 -14.29 -19.24
C ARG A 61 -5.99 -13.67 -17.90
N ILE A 62 -6.31 -12.39 -17.93
CA ILE A 62 -6.73 -11.66 -16.73
C ILE A 62 -8.10 -12.14 -16.29
N ILE A 63 -9.02 -12.35 -17.22
CA ILE A 63 -10.35 -12.85 -16.91
C ILE A 63 -10.30 -14.26 -16.31
N GLU A 64 -9.47 -15.15 -16.85
CA GLU A 64 -9.25 -16.48 -16.28
C GLU A 64 -8.64 -16.39 -14.87
N TYR A 65 -7.63 -15.53 -14.69
CA TYR A 65 -7.03 -15.31 -13.37
C TYR A 65 -8.06 -14.79 -12.35
N ILE A 66 -8.86 -13.79 -12.70
CA ILE A 66 -9.91 -13.24 -11.82
C ILE A 66 -10.95 -14.31 -11.51
N GLN A 67 -11.33 -15.14 -12.48
CA GLN A 67 -12.28 -16.23 -12.27
C GLN A 67 -11.75 -17.27 -11.26
N ASP A 68 -10.45 -17.59 -11.30
CA ASP A 68 -9.80 -18.44 -10.29
C ASP A 68 -9.80 -17.77 -8.91
N GLN A 69 -9.55 -16.46 -8.84
CA GLN A 69 -9.65 -15.72 -7.57
C GLN A 69 -11.09 -15.75 -7.01
N ILE A 70 -12.11 -15.54 -7.83
CA ILE A 70 -13.51 -15.65 -7.43
C ILE A 70 -13.80 -17.04 -6.88
N LYS A 71 -13.34 -18.10 -7.57
CA LYS A 71 -13.52 -19.48 -7.12
C LYS A 71 -12.87 -19.71 -5.75
N ARG A 72 -11.65 -19.21 -5.53
CA ARG A 72 -10.93 -19.35 -4.25
C ARG A 72 -11.59 -18.57 -3.11
N HIS A 73 -12.02 -17.34 -3.37
CA HIS A 73 -12.55 -16.45 -2.34
C HIS A 73 -14.03 -16.68 -2.03
N LEU A 74 -14.84 -17.06 -3.02
CA LEU A 74 -16.30 -17.19 -2.90
C LEU A 74 -16.79 -18.64 -3.00
N ASN A 75 -15.91 -19.61 -3.28
CA ASN A 75 -16.23 -21.03 -3.43
C ASN A 75 -17.36 -21.31 -4.44
N CYS A 76 -17.43 -20.51 -5.52
CA CYS A 76 -18.45 -20.62 -6.56
C CYS A 76 -17.85 -20.27 -7.93
N SER A 77 -18.56 -20.59 -9.01
CA SER A 77 -18.16 -20.23 -10.37
C SER A 77 -19.22 -19.35 -11.04
N VAL A 78 -18.80 -18.41 -11.89
CA VAL A 78 -19.70 -17.58 -12.69
C VAL A 78 -19.77 -18.15 -14.11
N VAL A 79 -20.97 -18.53 -14.55
CA VAL A 79 -21.19 -18.97 -15.94
C VAL A 79 -20.97 -17.80 -16.89
N ASN A 80 -20.14 -18.00 -17.92
CA ASN A 80 -19.80 -16.97 -18.90
C ASN A 80 -19.29 -15.67 -18.26
N PHE A 81 -18.27 -15.80 -17.40
CA PHE A 81 -17.72 -14.68 -16.62
C PHE A 81 -17.30 -13.47 -17.47
N GLN A 82 -16.78 -13.68 -18.68
CA GLN A 82 -16.45 -12.60 -19.60
C GLN A 82 -17.67 -11.74 -19.96
N GLU A 83 -18.79 -12.38 -20.32
CA GLU A 83 -20.05 -11.69 -20.64
C GLU A 83 -20.65 -11.02 -19.41
N PHE A 84 -20.53 -11.65 -18.24
CA PHE A 84 -20.92 -11.06 -16.96
C PHE A 84 -20.19 -9.73 -16.72
N VAL A 85 -18.85 -9.71 -16.82
CA VAL A 85 -18.05 -8.48 -16.65
C VAL A 85 -18.38 -7.46 -17.74
N HIS A 86 -18.52 -7.89 -19.00
CA HIS A 86 -18.91 -7.00 -20.10
C HIS A 86 -20.20 -6.24 -19.80
N ASN A 87 -21.23 -6.94 -19.29
CA ASN A 87 -22.52 -6.34 -18.98
C ASN A 87 -22.44 -5.28 -17.87
N TYR A 88 -21.61 -5.48 -16.84
CA TYR A 88 -21.40 -4.46 -15.80
C TYR A 88 -20.62 -3.25 -16.31
N TYR A 89 -19.61 -3.44 -17.16
CA TYR A 89 -18.87 -2.33 -17.77
C TYR A 89 -19.75 -1.50 -18.71
N LYS A 90 -20.58 -2.17 -19.52
CA LYS A 90 -21.51 -1.52 -20.46
C LYS A 90 -22.58 -0.70 -19.73
N ASN A 91 -23.05 -1.18 -18.59
CA ASN A 91 -24.13 -0.56 -17.81
C ASN A 91 -23.63 0.11 -16.52
N ARG A 92 -22.37 0.56 -16.49
CA ARG A 92 -21.79 1.19 -15.30
C ARG A 92 -22.50 2.50 -14.96
N ILE A 93 -22.63 2.80 -13.67
CA ILE A 93 -23.23 4.04 -13.17
C ILE A 93 -22.11 4.91 -12.60
N ASN A 94 -22.08 6.18 -13.01
CA ASN A 94 -21.16 7.16 -12.43
C ASN A 94 -21.59 7.47 -10.99
N CYS A 95 -20.67 7.28 -10.04
CA CYS A 95 -20.92 7.52 -8.62
C CYS A 95 -20.04 8.63 -8.03
N THR A 96 -19.49 9.52 -8.86
CA THR A 96 -18.57 10.59 -8.43
C THR A 96 -19.13 11.44 -7.31
N GLU A 97 -20.40 11.87 -7.39
CA GLU A 97 -21.02 12.65 -6.32
C GLU A 97 -21.09 11.89 -4.99
N TYR A 98 -21.49 10.62 -5.01
CA TYR A 98 -21.51 9.77 -3.80
C TYR A 98 -20.10 9.53 -3.26
N PHE A 99 -19.14 9.35 -4.16
CA PHE A 99 -17.74 9.14 -3.82
C PHE A 99 -17.16 10.38 -3.14
N ASP A 100 -17.32 11.55 -3.72
CA ASP A 100 -16.79 12.81 -3.17
C ASP A 100 -17.39 13.09 -1.78
N GLU A 101 -18.70 12.88 -1.62
CA GLU A 101 -19.36 13.02 -0.31
C GLU A 101 -18.83 12.01 0.71
N TRP A 102 -18.70 10.73 0.34
CA TRP A 102 -18.14 9.72 1.23
C TRP A 102 -16.69 10.03 1.59
N PHE A 103 -15.89 10.43 0.60
CA PHE A 103 -14.48 10.70 0.76
C PHE A 103 -14.27 11.89 1.70
N GLU A 104 -15.07 12.95 1.54
CA GLU A 104 -15.04 14.13 2.41
C GLU A 104 -15.36 13.81 3.87
N ASN A 105 -16.37 12.97 4.10
CA ASN A 105 -16.91 12.71 5.44
C ASN A 105 -16.27 11.52 6.17
N ILE A 106 -15.79 10.53 5.43
CA ILE A 106 -15.31 9.25 5.97
C ILE A 106 -13.90 8.96 5.45
N GLY A 107 -13.69 8.98 4.13
CA GLY A 107 -12.42 8.54 3.53
C GLY A 107 -11.18 9.32 4.00
N PHE A 108 -11.30 10.63 4.25
CA PHE A 108 -10.17 11.43 4.74
C PHE A 108 -9.61 10.98 6.10
N ASP A 109 -10.44 10.41 6.96
CA ASP A 109 -10.03 10.03 8.32
C ASP A 109 -9.04 8.86 8.31
N ASP A 110 -9.08 8.04 7.26
CA ASP A 110 -8.16 6.94 7.04
C ASP A 110 -6.82 7.41 6.44
N ILE A 111 -6.81 8.56 5.77
CA ILE A 111 -5.64 9.09 5.05
C ILE A 111 -4.78 10.00 5.93
N LEU A 112 -5.42 10.77 6.81
CA LEU A 112 -4.78 11.76 7.67
C LEU A 112 -4.78 11.27 9.12
N ASP A 113 -3.60 11.17 9.73
CA ASP A 113 -3.51 11.07 11.18
C ASP A 113 -3.78 12.44 11.81
N LYS A 114 -5.03 12.64 12.28
CA LYS A 114 -5.46 13.88 12.95
C LYS A 114 -4.65 14.20 14.21
N ASN A 115 -4.06 13.19 14.84
CA ASN A 115 -3.25 13.39 16.05
C ASN A 115 -1.83 13.82 15.73
N SER A 116 -1.34 13.65 14.50
CA SER A 116 0.01 14.11 14.13
C SER A 116 0.02 15.11 12.96
N CYS A 117 -1.15 15.36 12.36
CA CYS A 117 -1.33 16.11 11.13
C CYS A 117 -0.38 15.69 10.00
N ASN A 118 -0.15 14.37 9.89
CA ASN A 118 0.63 13.76 8.84
C ASN A 118 -0.23 12.78 8.04
N PHE A 119 0.14 12.62 6.77
CA PHE A 119 -0.37 11.51 5.96
C PHE A 119 0.06 10.18 6.57
N ARG A 120 -0.87 9.21 6.61
CA ARG A 120 -0.52 7.83 6.94
C ARG A 120 0.35 7.23 5.84
N ASP A 121 1.11 6.19 6.18
CA ASP A 121 2.02 5.54 5.25
C ASP A 121 1.35 4.51 4.35
N ASP A 122 0.29 3.88 4.84
CA ASP A 122 -0.39 2.78 4.17
C ASP A 122 -1.82 3.17 3.80
N LEU A 123 -2.12 3.14 2.50
CA LEU A 123 -3.49 3.17 1.98
C LEU A 123 -3.86 1.77 1.49
N ASP A 124 -4.98 1.25 1.97
CA ASP A 124 -5.52 -0.03 1.52
C ASP A 124 -6.77 0.22 0.65
N ILE A 125 -6.53 0.33 -0.66
CA ILE A 125 -7.57 0.58 -1.66
C ILE A 125 -8.70 -0.46 -1.61
N TYR A 126 -8.41 -1.71 -1.23
CA TYR A 126 -9.44 -2.73 -1.14
C TYR A 126 -10.37 -2.49 0.05
N ASN A 127 -9.78 -2.12 1.19
CA ASN A 127 -10.55 -1.71 2.35
C ASN A 127 -11.38 -0.47 2.04
N ASP A 128 -10.81 0.52 1.35
CA ASP A 128 -11.50 1.76 0.96
C ASP A 128 -12.70 1.50 0.03
N LEU A 129 -12.55 0.57 -0.93
CA LEU A 129 -13.67 0.16 -1.79
C LEU A 129 -14.78 -0.54 -0.98
N THR A 130 -14.39 -1.35 0.00
CA THR A 130 -15.34 -2.08 0.86
C THR A 130 -16.13 -1.13 1.77
N THR A 131 -15.45 -0.15 2.37
CA THR A 131 -16.09 0.87 3.21
C THR A 131 -16.99 1.77 2.38
N PHE A 132 -16.59 2.14 1.16
CA PHE A 132 -17.46 2.87 0.24
C PHE A 132 -18.69 2.06 -0.19
N ALA A 133 -18.54 0.77 -0.49
CA ALA A 133 -19.69 -0.09 -0.81
C ALA A 133 -20.68 -0.18 0.36
N ALA A 134 -20.18 -0.24 1.60
CA ALA A 134 -21.02 -0.18 2.80
C ALA A 134 -21.74 1.17 2.93
N TYR A 135 -21.07 2.28 2.61
CA TYR A 135 -21.68 3.60 2.56
C TYR A 135 -22.85 3.67 1.56
N LEU A 136 -22.67 3.15 0.34
CA LEU A 136 -23.73 3.13 -0.67
C LEU A 136 -24.95 2.31 -0.22
N ARG A 137 -24.74 1.16 0.43
CA ARG A 137 -25.83 0.34 0.99
C ARG A 137 -26.64 1.11 2.03
N ASN A 138 -25.99 1.92 2.86
CA ASN A 138 -26.65 2.74 3.87
C ASN A 138 -27.46 3.92 3.30
N ARG A 139 -27.24 4.27 2.02
CA ARG A 139 -27.99 5.31 1.29
C ARG A 139 -29.25 4.78 0.60
N SER A 140 -29.70 3.57 0.94
CA SER A 140 -30.87 2.91 0.34
C SER A 140 -30.77 2.71 -1.18
N ILE A 141 -29.54 2.63 -1.72
CA ILE A 141 -29.30 2.30 -3.12
C ILE A 141 -29.49 0.79 -3.30
N SER A 142 -30.25 0.39 -4.32
CA SER A 142 -30.49 -1.02 -4.60
C SER A 142 -29.18 -1.78 -4.89
N GLN A 143 -29.16 -3.08 -4.59
CA GLN A 143 -27.96 -3.91 -4.79
C GLN A 143 -27.46 -3.90 -6.21
N GLU A 144 -28.37 -3.98 -7.18
CA GLU A 144 -28.05 -3.89 -8.61
C GLU A 144 -27.37 -2.55 -8.95
N ASN A 145 -27.92 -1.44 -8.45
CA ASN A 145 -27.41 -0.12 -8.78
C ASN A 145 -26.05 0.14 -8.14
N TYR A 146 -25.86 -0.16 -6.85
CA TYR A 146 -24.54 0.05 -6.24
C TYR A 146 -23.49 -0.90 -6.82
N THR A 147 -23.86 -2.12 -7.21
CA THR A 147 -22.93 -3.03 -7.92
C THR A 147 -22.42 -2.39 -9.21
N ARG A 148 -23.28 -1.73 -9.99
CA ARG A 148 -22.89 -0.98 -11.19
C ARG A 148 -22.05 0.27 -10.91
N MET A 149 -22.07 0.78 -9.68
CA MET A 149 -21.24 1.90 -9.24
C MET A 149 -19.81 1.47 -8.85
N ILE A 150 -19.57 0.20 -8.49
CA ILE A 150 -18.26 -0.30 -8.04
C ILE A 150 -17.13 0.02 -9.03
N ILE A 151 -17.39 -0.07 -10.34
CA ILE A 151 -16.39 0.26 -11.37
C ILE A 151 -16.02 1.76 -11.29
N SER A 152 -17.02 2.64 -11.25
CA SER A 152 -16.80 4.08 -11.11
C SER A 152 -16.12 4.42 -9.79
N ALA A 153 -16.47 3.70 -8.71
CA ALA A 153 -15.88 3.89 -7.39
C ALA A 153 -14.39 3.58 -7.39
N MET A 154 -14.00 2.45 -8.00
CA MET A 154 -12.61 2.05 -8.11
C MET A 154 -11.78 3.09 -8.88
N CYS A 155 -12.35 3.67 -9.93
CA CYS A 155 -11.69 4.73 -10.70
C CYS A 155 -11.49 6.01 -9.90
N ASN A 156 -12.48 6.40 -9.10
CA ASN A 156 -12.35 7.56 -8.23
C ASN A 156 -11.35 7.30 -7.09
N LEU A 157 -11.29 6.08 -6.57
CA LEU A 157 -10.26 5.66 -5.61
C LEU A 157 -8.85 5.72 -6.20
N ASP A 158 -8.66 5.21 -7.41
CA ASP A 158 -7.38 5.22 -8.12
C ASP A 158 -6.90 6.67 -8.34
N GLN A 159 -7.79 7.53 -8.84
CA GLN A 159 -7.51 8.96 -8.97
C GLN A 159 -7.19 9.60 -7.61
N ALA A 160 -7.98 9.32 -6.57
CA ALA A 160 -7.76 9.85 -5.23
C ALA A 160 -6.40 9.41 -4.67
N HIS A 161 -6.01 8.15 -4.89
CA HIS A 161 -4.74 7.60 -4.49
C HIS A 161 -3.57 8.30 -5.20
N ASP A 162 -3.64 8.48 -6.52
CA ASP A 162 -2.64 9.22 -7.30
C ASP A 162 -2.48 10.67 -6.83
N GLU A 163 -3.60 11.34 -6.57
CA GLU A 163 -3.60 12.68 -5.99
C GLU A 163 -2.95 12.68 -4.60
N PHE A 164 -3.27 11.71 -3.75
CA PHE A 164 -2.70 11.58 -2.41
C PHE A 164 -1.17 11.46 -2.45
N TYR A 165 -0.59 10.55 -3.25
CA TYR A 165 0.88 10.41 -3.31
C TYR A 165 1.56 11.66 -3.85
N ARG A 166 0.92 12.33 -4.81
CA ARG A 166 1.39 13.62 -5.32
C ARG A 166 1.40 14.69 -4.23
N SER A 167 0.32 14.79 -3.46
CA SER A 167 0.21 15.72 -2.33
C SER A 167 1.17 15.39 -1.20
N LYS A 168 1.34 14.10 -0.87
CA LYS A 168 2.30 13.60 0.12
C LYS A 168 3.74 13.96 -0.23
N SER A 169 4.12 13.79 -1.50
CA SER A 169 5.44 14.18 -2.00
C SER A 169 5.67 15.69 -1.89
N LYS A 170 4.71 16.51 -2.33
CA LYS A 170 4.77 17.98 -2.19
C LYS A 170 4.87 18.42 -0.73
N TYR A 171 4.06 17.82 0.14
CA TYR A 171 4.06 18.09 1.58
C TYR A 171 5.43 17.81 2.16
N LYS A 172 5.95 16.59 1.96
CA LYS A 172 7.28 16.18 2.46
C LYS A 172 8.39 17.11 1.99
N ALA A 173 8.34 17.57 0.73
CA ALA A 173 9.35 18.46 0.16
C ALA A 173 9.35 19.87 0.76
N LYS A 174 8.19 20.40 1.18
CA LYS A 174 8.07 21.79 1.68
C LYS A 174 7.59 21.91 3.13
N ARG A 175 7.50 20.79 3.86
CA ARG A 175 6.92 20.74 5.21
C ARG A 175 7.58 21.74 6.14
N ASP A 176 8.91 21.73 6.21
CA ASP A 176 9.63 22.53 7.19
C ASP A 176 9.53 24.03 6.90
N ASP A 177 9.57 24.42 5.62
CA ASP A 177 9.37 25.81 5.20
C ASP A 177 7.94 26.28 5.47
N PHE A 178 6.96 25.41 5.22
CA PHE A 178 5.56 25.66 5.54
C PHE A 178 5.38 25.86 7.05
N LEU A 179 5.91 24.95 7.89
CA LEU A 179 5.82 25.08 9.34
C LEU A 179 6.49 26.37 9.83
N LYS A 180 7.71 26.67 9.37
CA LYS A 180 8.39 27.94 9.71
C LYS A 180 7.54 29.15 9.33
N TYR A 181 6.89 29.12 8.18
CA TYR A 181 6.03 30.21 7.72
C TYR A 181 4.80 30.39 8.61
N VAL A 182 4.07 29.32 8.88
CA VAL A 182 2.88 29.35 9.74
C VAL A 182 3.25 29.86 11.13
N ILE A 183 4.34 29.37 11.71
CA ILE A 183 4.85 29.83 13.01
C ILE A 183 5.17 31.32 13.00
N LYS A 184 5.83 31.80 11.95
CA LYS A 184 6.15 33.22 11.79
C LYS A 184 4.88 34.07 11.81
N ILE A 185 3.87 33.73 11.00
CA ILE A 185 2.60 34.48 10.94
C ILE A 185 1.95 34.56 12.32
N LEU A 186 1.88 33.44 13.02
CA LEU A 186 1.24 33.35 14.33
C LEU A 186 1.97 34.15 15.40
N SER A 187 3.31 34.13 15.38
CA SER A 187 4.12 34.90 16.33
C SER A 187 3.95 36.41 16.13
N THR A 188 3.63 36.86 14.91
CA THR A 188 3.50 38.28 14.58
C THR A 188 2.08 38.82 14.69
N THR A 189 1.07 37.95 14.74
CA THR A 189 -0.34 38.38 14.69
C THR A 189 -0.94 38.37 16.09
N GLN A 190 -1.27 39.55 16.64
CA GLN A 190 -2.08 39.64 17.85
C GLN A 190 -3.48 39.05 17.57
N VAL A 191 -3.78 37.96 18.25
CA VAL A 191 -4.95 37.10 18.02
C VAL A 191 -6.24 37.81 18.44
N ASN A 192 -6.90 38.50 17.49
CA ASN A 192 -8.25 39.04 17.67
C ASN A 192 -9.26 38.54 16.62
N HIS A 193 -8.80 37.88 15.53
CA HIS A 193 -9.65 37.28 14.49
C HIS A 193 -9.65 35.75 14.57
N SER A 194 -10.61 35.10 13.89
CA SER A 194 -10.56 33.67 13.59
C SER A 194 -9.20 33.36 12.94
N ILE A 195 -8.32 32.71 13.71
CA ILE A 195 -6.95 32.37 13.29
C ILE A 195 -6.98 31.56 11.99
N GLU A 196 -8.02 30.74 11.81
CA GLU A 196 -8.19 29.86 10.66
C GLU A 196 -8.33 30.61 9.34
N SER A 197 -9.34 31.47 9.21
CA SER A 197 -9.58 32.24 7.98
C SER A 197 -8.39 33.12 7.62
N PHE A 198 -7.77 33.74 8.63
CA PHE A 198 -6.59 34.57 8.42
C PHE A 198 -5.37 33.76 7.94
N LEU A 199 -5.06 32.63 8.57
CA LEU A 199 -3.96 31.77 8.14
C LEU A 199 -4.18 31.21 6.74
N ILE A 200 -5.40 30.76 6.42
CA ILE A 200 -5.74 30.28 5.08
C ILE A 200 -5.46 31.39 4.05
N GLN A 201 -5.93 32.62 4.31
CA GLN A 201 -5.67 33.76 3.42
C GLN A 201 -4.16 34.05 3.29
N GLN A 202 -3.41 34.06 4.39
CA GLN A 202 -1.96 34.31 4.37
C GLN A 202 -1.17 33.21 3.64
N VAL A 203 -1.64 31.95 3.68
CA VAL A 203 -1.06 30.85 2.91
C VAL A 203 -1.38 30.99 1.42
N GLN A 204 -2.59 31.44 1.07
CA GLN A 204 -2.99 31.72 -0.32
C GLN A 204 -2.16 32.84 -0.98
N GLU A 205 -1.78 33.86 -0.21
CA GLU A 205 -1.02 35.01 -0.68
C GLU A 205 0.46 34.68 -1.00
N ARG A 206 0.99 33.55 -0.51
CA ARG A 206 2.36 33.10 -0.77
C ARG A 206 2.47 32.32 -2.08
N PRO A 207 3.31 32.75 -3.04
CA PRO A 207 3.51 32.00 -4.29
C PRO A 207 3.93 30.54 -4.07
N GLU A 208 4.72 30.27 -3.02
CA GLU A 208 5.25 28.93 -2.75
C GLU A 208 4.17 27.93 -2.28
N PHE A 209 3.10 28.44 -1.66
CA PHE A 209 2.00 27.67 -1.07
C PHE A 209 0.64 27.90 -1.75
N LYS A 210 0.56 28.81 -2.73
CA LYS A 210 -0.68 29.09 -3.48
C LYS A 210 -1.33 27.82 -4.03
N ASN A 211 -0.53 26.84 -4.44
CA ASN A 211 -1.00 25.56 -4.99
C ASN A 211 -1.37 24.51 -3.92
N TRP A 212 -1.26 24.83 -2.63
CA TRP A 212 -1.66 23.93 -1.55
C TRP A 212 -3.15 24.00 -1.26
N ILE A 213 -3.76 25.17 -1.46
CA ILE A 213 -5.17 25.38 -1.13
C ILE A 213 -6.12 24.69 -2.11
N PRO A 214 -5.87 24.70 -3.43
CA PRO A 214 -6.66 23.91 -4.37
C PRO A 214 -6.48 22.40 -4.20
N ASP A 215 -5.43 21.96 -3.50
CA ASP A 215 -5.10 20.56 -3.28
C ASP A 215 -5.80 20.08 -2.01
N ARG A 216 -6.91 19.33 -2.18
CA ARG A 216 -7.80 18.92 -1.08
C ARG A 216 -7.06 18.24 0.10
N TYR A 217 -5.99 17.50 -0.18
CA TYR A 217 -5.18 16.84 0.85
C TYR A 217 -4.31 17.82 1.63
N LEU A 218 -3.64 18.73 0.93
CA LEU A 218 -2.78 19.74 1.57
C LEU A 218 -3.63 20.73 2.38
N LEU A 219 -4.82 21.07 1.88
CA LEU A 219 -5.78 21.90 2.62
C LEU A 219 -6.22 21.22 3.93
N LYS A 220 -6.53 19.91 3.92
CA LYS A 220 -6.90 19.16 5.12
C LYS A 220 -5.75 19.07 6.14
N ILE A 221 -4.51 18.94 5.67
CA ILE A 221 -3.33 19.07 6.54
C ILE A 221 -3.27 20.45 7.19
N LEU A 222 -3.44 21.52 6.41
CA LEU A 222 -3.45 22.89 6.92
C LEU A 222 -4.55 23.06 7.99
N GLN A 223 -5.76 22.61 7.70
CA GLN A 223 -6.89 22.63 8.65
C GLN A 223 -6.56 21.85 9.93
N CYS A 224 -5.94 20.68 9.83
CA CYS A 224 -5.53 19.90 11.00
C CYS A 224 -4.60 20.66 11.94
N TYR A 225 -3.57 21.33 11.38
CA TYR A 225 -2.66 22.14 12.20
C TYR A 225 -3.39 23.26 12.94
N ILE A 226 -4.36 23.88 12.28
CA ILE A 226 -5.13 25.01 12.83
C ILE A 226 -6.13 24.56 13.90
N GLN A 227 -6.92 23.53 13.61
CA GLN A 227 -8.08 23.15 14.42
C GLN A 227 -7.71 22.39 15.70
N ASN A 228 -6.66 21.57 15.68
CA ASN A 228 -6.37 20.66 16.79
C ASN A 228 -5.43 21.23 17.86
N GLY A 229 -5.12 22.54 17.82
CA GLY A 229 -4.08 23.13 18.68
C GLY A 229 -2.69 22.53 18.47
N TYR A 230 -2.54 21.68 17.45
CA TYR A 230 -1.34 20.90 17.16
C TYR A 230 -0.17 21.79 16.74
N LEU A 231 -0.52 22.96 16.23
CA LEU A 231 0.39 24.06 15.97
C LEU A 231 1.22 24.45 17.19
N ASN A 232 0.63 24.54 18.39
CA ASN A 232 1.38 24.84 19.62
C ASN A 232 2.35 23.70 19.99
N ILE A 233 1.93 22.45 19.79
CA ILE A 233 2.78 21.26 20.01
C ILE A 233 3.94 21.26 19.01
N SER A 234 3.66 21.54 17.74
CA SER A 234 4.64 21.56 16.66
C SER A 234 5.64 22.71 16.81
N ILE A 235 5.18 23.88 17.26
CA ILE A 235 6.03 25.01 17.65
C ILE A 235 7.00 24.57 18.75
N ASN A 236 6.49 23.97 19.82
CA ASN A 236 7.30 23.52 20.94
C ASN A 236 8.31 22.44 20.53
N LEU A 237 7.93 21.53 19.63
CA LEU A 237 8.83 20.50 19.10
C LEU A 237 9.92 21.12 18.20
N LEU A 238 9.56 22.07 17.34
CA LEU A 238 10.54 22.75 16.48
C LEU A 238 11.53 23.58 17.29
N LEU A 239 11.06 24.34 18.28
CA LEU A 239 11.92 25.08 19.19
C LEU A 239 12.87 24.15 19.96
N LYS A 240 12.36 23.06 20.54
CA LYS A 240 13.20 22.04 21.21
C LYS A 240 14.17 21.34 20.25
N SER A 241 13.80 21.15 18.99
CA SER A 241 14.66 20.52 18.00
C SER A 241 15.81 21.44 17.56
N SER A 242 15.56 22.75 17.49
CA SER A 242 16.59 23.76 17.23
C SER A 242 17.70 23.69 18.28
N ASP A 243 17.32 23.52 19.55
CA ASP A 243 18.28 23.37 20.65
C ASP A 243 19.02 22.01 20.58
N LYS A 244 18.32 20.93 20.17
CA LYS A 244 18.94 19.60 20.04
C LYS A 244 19.85 19.43 18.82
N ILE A 245 19.69 20.22 17.76
CA ILE A 245 20.56 20.15 16.59
C ILE A 245 22.00 20.52 16.98
N SER A 246 22.22 21.39 17.98
CA SER A 246 23.58 21.61 18.49
C SER A 246 24.15 20.36 19.15
N ASP A 247 23.35 19.63 19.93
CA ASP A 247 23.80 18.43 20.65
C ASP A 247 24.07 17.25 19.71
N VAL A 248 23.26 17.04 18.67
CA VAL A 248 23.48 15.98 17.68
C VAL A 248 24.71 16.27 16.83
N THR A 249 24.96 17.55 16.50
CA THR A 249 26.16 17.95 15.76
C THR A 249 27.42 17.67 16.59
N VAL A 250 27.36 17.94 17.90
CA VAL A 250 28.44 17.61 18.85
C VAL A 250 28.64 16.08 18.96
N LEU A 251 27.57 15.30 19.08
CA LEU A 251 27.64 13.84 19.14
C LEU A 251 28.20 13.23 17.84
N TYR A 252 27.80 13.75 16.68
CA TYR A 252 28.30 13.28 15.37
C TYR A 252 29.78 13.62 15.20
N GLN A 253 30.22 14.80 15.62
CA GLN A 253 31.65 15.14 15.66
C GLN A 253 32.43 14.20 16.59
N MET A 254 31.82 13.76 17.70
CA MET A 254 32.43 12.82 18.64
C MET A 254 32.50 11.38 18.07
N LEU A 255 31.48 10.94 17.32
CA LEU A 255 31.36 9.58 16.79
C LEU A 255 32.00 9.39 15.40
N ALA A 256 32.18 10.46 14.63
CA ALA A 256 32.84 10.43 13.33
C ALA A 256 34.17 9.63 13.32
N PRO A 257 35.14 9.88 14.23
CA PRO A 257 36.39 9.10 14.25
C PRO A 257 36.17 7.60 14.48
N TYR A 258 35.19 7.21 15.28
CA TYR A 258 34.84 5.80 15.49
C TYR A 258 34.24 5.17 14.23
N MET A 259 33.36 5.89 13.54
CA MET A 259 32.77 5.42 12.27
C MET A 259 33.84 5.22 11.19
N TYR A 260 34.83 6.12 11.11
CA TYR A 260 35.97 5.95 10.20
C TYR A 260 36.82 4.72 10.56
N LEU A 261 37.07 4.50 11.85
CA LEU A 261 37.82 3.34 12.33
C LEU A 261 37.10 2.02 12.02
N VAL A 262 35.80 1.93 12.29
CA VAL A 262 34.98 0.75 11.97
C VAL A 262 34.91 0.52 10.46
N GLY A 263 34.76 1.59 9.67
CA GLY A 263 34.79 1.53 8.21
C GLY A 263 36.12 1.00 7.68
N PHE A 264 37.25 1.49 8.22
CA PHE A 264 38.59 1.04 7.83
C PHE A 264 38.83 -0.44 8.15
N ILE A 265 38.45 -0.88 9.35
CA ILE A 265 38.53 -2.29 9.76
C ILE A 265 37.69 -3.17 8.84
N SER A 266 36.46 -2.74 8.51
CA SER A 266 35.54 -3.48 7.65
C SER A 266 36.11 -3.65 6.23
N ILE A 267 36.66 -2.58 5.65
CA ILE A 267 37.31 -2.63 4.33
C ILE A 267 38.54 -3.55 4.38
N GLY A 268 39.36 -3.46 5.43
CA GLY A 268 40.51 -4.34 5.63
C GLY A 268 40.12 -5.82 5.66
N MET A 269 39.06 -6.17 6.40
CA MET A 269 38.51 -7.53 6.45
C MET A 269 38.05 -8.02 5.07
N ILE A 270 37.37 -7.17 4.30
CA ILE A 270 36.92 -7.51 2.92
C ILE A 270 38.13 -7.79 2.03
N ILE A 271 39.18 -6.97 2.10
CA ILE A 271 40.42 -7.17 1.31
C ILE A 271 41.09 -8.48 1.71
N ILE A 272 41.20 -8.79 3.00
CA ILE A 272 41.78 -10.05 3.48
C ILE A 272 41.01 -11.26 2.96
N VAL A 273 39.67 -11.24 3.05
CA VAL A 273 38.81 -12.31 2.52
C VAL A 273 38.99 -12.47 1.01
N PHE A 274 39.05 -11.36 0.28
CA PHE A 274 39.26 -11.36 -1.17
C PHE A 274 40.62 -11.96 -1.55
N LEU A 275 41.70 -11.58 -0.85
CA LEU A 275 43.03 -12.16 -1.05
C LEU A 275 43.05 -13.65 -0.73
N HIS A 276 42.43 -14.08 0.38
CA HIS A 276 42.32 -15.51 0.72
C HIS A 276 41.57 -16.32 -0.34
N ASN A 277 40.59 -15.71 -1.02
CA ASN A 277 39.87 -16.32 -2.12
C ASN A 277 40.73 -16.41 -3.40
N ILE A 278 41.50 -15.36 -3.74
CA ILE A 278 42.42 -15.36 -4.90
C ILE A 278 43.55 -16.38 -4.71
N TYR A 279 44.15 -16.46 -3.52
CA TYR A 279 45.24 -17.37 -3.22
C TYR A 279 44.77 -18.82 -2.95
N GLY A 280 43.47 -19.11 -3.08
CA GLY A 280 42.92 -20.45 -2.93
C GLY A 280 42.99 -21.02 -1.51
N ILE A 281 43.21 -20.17 -0.50
CA ILE A 281 43.26 -20.55 0.92
C ILE A 281 41.83 -20.84 1.41
N LEU A 282 40.87 -20.01 1.02
CA LEU A 282 39.45 -20.32 1.14
C LEU A 282 39.08 -21.27 -0.01
N LYS A 283 39.38 -22.56 0.16
CA LYS A 283 38.89 -23.60 -0.74
C LYS A 283 37.36 -23.56 -0.74
N ARG A 284 36.78 -22.96 -1.78
CA ARG A 284 35.37 -23.15 -2.14
C ARG A 284 35.18 -24.65 -2.31
N ASP A 285 34.29 -25.22 -1.51
CA ASP A 285 34.05 -26.65 -1.37
C ASP A 285 34.31 -27.43 -2.66
N ASN A 286 35.17 -28.45 -2.53
CA ASN A 286 35.42 -29.43 -3.58
C ASN A 286 34.06 -29.93 -4.10
N VAL A 287 33.72 -29.56 -5.33
CA VAL A 287 32.62 -30.22 -6.03
C VAL A 287 33.07 -31.66 -6.24
N ILE A 288 32.53 -32.56 -5.43
CA ILE A 288 32.79 -34.00 -5.59
C ILE A 288 31.92 -34.45 -6.77
N HIS A 289 32.58 -34.68 -7.91
CA HIS A 289 31.95 -35.29 -9.07
C HIS A 289 31.83 -36.79 -8.83
N TYR A 290 30.61 -37.31 -8.76
CA TYR A 290 30.35 -38.74 -8.85
C TYR A 290 30.01 -39.07 -10.29
N GLN A 291 30.79 -39.97 -10.90
CA GLN A 291 30.56 -40.48 -12.24
C GLN A 291 29.96 -41.87 -12.11
N GLY A 292 28.65 -41.99 -12.35
CA GLY A 292 27.93 -43.26 -12.49
C GLY A 292 27.44 -43.42 -13.93
N ASP A 293 27.29 -44.66 -14.37
CA ASP A 293 27.01 -45.09 -15.75
C ASP A 293 25.61 -44.67 -16.28
N ASP A 294 25.29 -43.36 -16.29
CA ASP A 294 24.36 -42.68 -17.22
C ASP A 294 23.71 -41.39 -16.65
N PHE A 295 24.07 -40.90 -15.45
CA PHE A 295 23.55 -39.62 -14.95
C PHE A 295 24.57 -38.78 -14.16
N ASN A 296 24.79 -37.55 -14.61
CA ASN A 296 25.59 -36.54 -13.90
C ASN A 296 24.70 -35.72 -12.94
N TRP A 297 24.86 -35.92 -11.63
CA TRP A 297 24.25 -35.08 -10.60
C TRP A 297 25.29 -34.17 -9.95
N ILE A 298 25.03 -32.86 -9.89
CA ILE A 298 25.84 -31.90 -9.12
C ILE A 298 25.17 -31.71 -7.76
N VAL A 299 25.66 -32.39 -6.72
CA VAL A 299 25.19 -32.16 -5.36
C VAL A 299 26.09 -31.13 -4.69
N LYS A 300 25.55 -29.93 -4.41
CA LYS A 300 26.24 -28.96 -3.54
C LYS A 300 26.21 -29.50 -2.11
N GLY A 301 27.33 -30.06 -1.65
CA GLY A 301 27.48 -30.50 -0.26
C GLY A 301 27.35 -29.32 0.70
N LYS A 302 26.40 -29.40 1.64
CA LYS A 302 26.34 -28.48 2.77
C LYS A 302 27.25 -29.07 3.85
N TYR A 303 28.32 -28.35 4.20
CA TYR A 303 29.23 -28.75 5.27
C TYR A 303 28.46 -28.92 6.58
N ILE A 304 28.38 -30.15 7.09
CA ILE A 304 27.91 -30.44 8.45
C ILE A 304 29.18 -30.52 9.30
N PRO A 305 29.46 -29.55 10.18
CA PRO A 305 30.61 -29.65 11.06
C PRO A 305 30.39 -30.82 12.02
N ASN A 306 31.33 -31.76 12.04
CA ASN A 306 31.38 -32.79 13.07
C ASN A 306 31.68 -32.14 14.41
N THR A 307 30.69 -32.14 15.30
CA THR A 307 30.90 -31.95 16.74
C THR A 307 31.63 -33.18 17.29
N ILE A 308 32.88 -32.96 17.73
CA ILE A 308 33.56 -33.78 18.74
C ILE A 308 33.46 -33.00 20.04
#